data_AF-A0A948VPN9-F1
#
_entry.id   AF-A0A948VPN9-F1
#
_cell.length_a   1.000
_cell.length_b   1.000
_cell.length_c   1.000
_cell.angle_alpha   90.00
_cell.angle_beta   90.00
_cell.angle_gamma   90.00
#
_symmetry.space_group_name_H-M   'P 1'
#
loop_
_entity.id
_entity.type
_entity.pdbx_description
1 polymer ?
#
loop_
_entity_poly.entity_id
_entity_poly.type
_entity_poly.pdbx_seq_one_letter_code
_entity_poly.pdbx_strand_id
1 'polypeptide(L)'
;MKKVLTKIILLFIILLAFSLRLYKLSAPLADHHSWRQADTAAVARNFIKEDWDFLKPRIDNMTPLHPGKPNNERLFLVEPPVYNSIVAGVYDLFSAQVKYARLVSIFFSL
;
A
#
# COMPACT_ATOMS: atom_id res chain seq x y z
N MET A 1 -17.66 -23.57 -27.22
CA MET A 1 -18.34 -23.75 -25.92
C MET A 1 -17.38 -23.82 -24.73
N LYS A 2 -16.41 -24.75 -24.67
CA LYS A 2 -15.47 -24.87 -23.52
C LYS A 2 -14.72 -23.56 -23.18
N LYS A 3 -14.19 -22.84 -24.18
CA LYS A 3 -13.50 -21.55 -23.97
C LYS A 3 -14.39 -20.47 -23.36
N VAL A 4 -15.68 -20.45 -23.71
CA VAL A 4 -16.65 -19.49 -23.16
C VAL A 4 -16.93 -19.82 -21.69
N LEU A 5 -17.14 -21.11 -21.39
CA LEU A 5 -17.32 -21.59 -20.02
C LEU A 5 -16.10 -21.27 -19.14
N THR A 6 -14.88 -21.49 -19.63
CA THR A 6 -13.65 -21.13 -18.90
C THR A 6 -13.58 -19.63 -18.59
N LYS A 7 -13.92 -18.77 -19.56
CA LYS A 7 -13.95 -17.32 -19.34
C LYS A 7 -14.99 -16.91 -18.30
N ILE A 8 -16.18 -17.52 -18.31
CA ILE A 8 -17.23 -17.26 -17.33
C ILE A 8 -16.80 -17.69 -15.93
N ILE A 9 -16.20 -18.88 -15.79
CA ILE A 9 -15.69 -19.37 -14.50
C ILE A 9 -14.59 -18.46 -13.98
N LEU A 10 -13.64 -18.06 -14.83
CA LEU A 10 -12.57 -17.15 -14.43
C LEU A 10 -13.12 -15.79 -13.98
N LEU A 11 -14.07 -15.22 -14.74
CA LEU A 11 -14.73 -13.97 -14.36
C LEU A 11 -15.44 -14.11 -13.01
N PHE A 12 -16.16 -15.22 -12.78
CA PHE A 12 -16.80 -15.49 -11.50
C PHE A 12 -15.80 -15.56 -10.35
N ILE A 13 -14.66 -16.24 -10.54
CA ILE A 13 -13.58 -16.33 -9.55
C ILE A 13 -13.04 -14.93 -9.21
N ILE A 14 -12.75 -14.11 -10.23
CA ILE A 14 -12.23 -12.74 -10.04
C ILE A 14 -13.24 -11.87 -9.29
N LEU A 15 -14.52 -11.90 -9.67
CA LEU A 15 -15.57 -11.11 -9.02
C LEU A 15 -15.81 -11.54 -7.57
N LEU A 16 -15.81 -12.85 -7.30
CA LEU A 16 -15.93 -13.38 -5.96
C LEU A 16 -14.71 -12.98 -5.11
N ALA A 17 -13.50 -13.17 -5.64
CA ALA A 17 -12.25 -12.80 -4.97
C ALA A 17 -12.16 -11.31 -4.66
N PHE A 18 -12.63 -10.44 -5.57
CA PHE A 18 -12.71 -9.01 -5.38
C PHE A 18 -13.72 -8.65 -4.27
N SER A 19 -14.94 -9.18 -4.37
CA SER A 19 -16.03 -8.89 -3.41
C SER A 19 -15.66 -9.25 -1.98
N LEU A 20 -15.06 -10.43 -1.78
CA LEU A 20 -14.62 -10.88 -0.45
C LEU A 20 -13.52 -9.99 0.13
N ARG A 21 -12.63 -9.45 -0.70
CA ARG A 21 -11.53 -8.57 -0.26
C ARG A 21 -11.97 -7.13 0.07
N LEU A 22 -13.19 -6.73 -0.31
CA LEU A 22 -13.76 -5.43 0.11
C LEU A 22 -14.18 -5.41 1.59
N TYR A 23 -14.16 -6.57 2.26
CA TYR A 23 -14.43 -6.64 3.70
C TYR A 23 -13.46 -5.74 4.47
N LYS A 24 -14.02 -4.85 5.31
CA LYS A 24 -13.25 -3.89 6.13
C LYS A 24 -12.31 -2.97 5.34
N LEU A 25 -12.62 -2.68 4.08
CA LEU A 25 -11.79 -1.81 3.24
C LEU A 25 -11.46 -0.45 3.89
N SER A 26 -12.43 0.14 4.59
CA SER A 26 -12.29 1.45 5.27
C SER A 26 -11.93 1.35 6.76
N ALA A 27 -11.61 0.17 7.28
CA ALA A 27 -11.23 0.02 8.69
C ALA A 27 -9.95 0.82 9.01
N PRO A 28 -9.86 1.46 10.19
CA PRO A 28 -8.71 2.27 10.56
C PRO A 28 -7.43 1.42 10.66
N LEU A 29 -6.26 2.05 10.50
CA LEU A 29 -4.95 1.40 10.62
C LEU A 29 -4.51 1.19 12.08
N ALA A 30 -5.34 1.55 13.06
CA ALA A 30 -5.03 1.48 14.48
C ALA A 30 -5.15 0.07 15.08
N ASP A 31 -5.49 -0.95 14.28
CA ASP A 31 -5.57 -2.33 14.75
C ASP A 31 -4.18 -2.93 15.05
N HIS A 32 -4.09 -3.68 16.15
CA HIS A 32 -2.90 -4.46 16.49
C HIS A 32 -2.51 -5.34 15.29
N HIS A 33 -1.25 -5.21 14.82
CA HIS A 33 -0.64 -5.85 13.64
C HIS A 33 -0.78 -5.13 12.28
N SER A 34 -1.33 -3.91 12.22
CA SER A 34 -1.40 -3.12 10.96
C SER A 34 -0.14 -2.28 10.67
N TRP A 35 0.96 -2.50 11.39
CA TRP A 35 2.20 -1.72 11.29
C TRP A 35 2.74 -1.56 9.86
N ARG A 36 2.90 -2.63 9.08
CA ARG A 36 3.38 -2.57 7.69
C ARG A 36 2.44 -1.81 6.76
N GLN A 37 1.12 -1.92 6.99
CA GLN A 37 0.15 -1.10 6.25
C GLN A 37 0.30 0.38 6.62
N ALA A 38 0.54 0.69 7.90
CA ALA A 38 0.77 2.03 8.39
C ALA A 38 2.09 2.63 7.85
N ASP A 39 3.19 1.88 7.87
CA ASP A 39 4.47 2.29 7.30
C ASP A 39 4.33 2.62 5.81
N THR A 40 3.64 1.74 5.07
CA THR A 40 3.41 1.95 3.63
C THR A 40 2.61 3.22 3.41
N ALA A 41 1.50 3.38 4.12
CA ALA A 41 0.63 4.54 3.99
C ALA A 41 1.37 5.84 4.37
N ALA A 42 2.23 5.81 5.39
CA ALA A 42 3.05 6.94 5.81
C ALA A 42 4.05 7.33 4.72
N VAL A 43 4.86 6.38 4.21
CA VAL A 43 5.85 6.64 3.17
C VAL A 43 5.19 7.13 1.88
N ALA A 44 4.12 6.46 1.42
CA ALA A 44 3.41 6.87 0.21
C ALA A 44 2.81 8.28 0.34
N ARG A 45 2.27 8.63 1.52
CA ARG A 45 1.76 9.97 1.79
C ARG A 45 2.89 11.00 1.84
N ASN A 46 4.05 10.64 2.39
CA ASN A 46 5.20 11.55 2.50
C ASN A 46 5.88 11.80 1.15
N PHE A 47 5.82 10.86 0.20
CA PHE A 47 6.23 11.12 -1.18
C PHE A 47 5.48 12.28 -1.82
N ILE A 48 4.19 12.43 -1.53
CA ILE A 48 3.34 13.49 -2.09
C ILE A 48 3.46 14.76 -1.26
N LYS A 49 3.52 14.61 0.08
CA LYS A 49 3.51 15.74 1.01
C LYS A 49 4.86 16.47 1.10
N GLU A 50 5.96 15.74 0.99
CA GLU A 50 7.31 16.28 1.14
C GLU A 50 8.03 16.30 -0.21
N ASP A 51 8.53 15.14 -0.63
CA ASP A 51 9.28 14.96 -1.87
C ASP A 51 9.23 13.47 -2.26
N TRP A 52 9.07 13.22 -3.56
CA TRP A 52 8.99 11.86 -4.09
C TRP A 52 10.38 11.37 -4.51
N ASP A 53 11.29 11.26 -3.54
CA ASP A 53 12.62 10.67 -3.74
C ASP A 53 12.58 9.14 -3.50
N PHE A 54 12.54 8.38 -4.60
CA PHE A 54 12.56 6.91 -4.55
C PHE A 54 13.76 6.33 -3.79
N LEU A 55 14.91 7.01 -3.78
CA LEU A 55 16.11 6.55 -3.10
C LEU A 55 16.12 6.95 -1.61
N LYS A 56 15.26 7.89 -1.21
CA LYS A 56 15.15 8.38 0.17
C LYS A 56 13.70 8.39 0.67
N PRO A 57 13.01 7.22 0.73
CA PRO A 57 11.68 7.13 1.30
C PRO A 57 11.68 7.55 2.77
N ARG A 58 10.65 8.31 3.19
CA ARG A 58 10.54 8.85 4.56
C ARG A 58 9.28 8.40 5.30
N ILE A 59 9.43 8.05 6.58
CA ILE A 59 8.33 7.65 7.47
C ILE A 59 8.02 8.73 8.54
N ASP A 60 6.99 8.50 9.35
CA ASP A 60 6.51 9.42 10.40
C ASP A 60 7.18 9.20 11.77
N ASN A 61 8.34 8.57 11.80
CA ASN A 61 9.11 8.38 13.03
C ASN A 61 10.60 8.53 12.76
N MET A 62 11.36 8.74 13.83
CA MET A 62 12.82 8.80 13.82
C MET A 62 13.43 7.48 14.33
N THR A 63 12.65 6.39 14.33
CA THR A 63 13.14 5.11 14.84
C THR A 63 14.29 4.66 13.95
N PRO A 64 15.46 4.36 14.53
CA PRO A 64 16.61 3.93 13.76
C PRO A 64 16.42 2.50 13.26
N LEU A 65 16.76 2.26 12.00
CA LEU A 65 16.76 0.91 11.41
C LEU A 65 17.91 0.05 11.96
N HIS A 66 19.01 0.68 12.37
CA HIS A 66 20.19 0.03 12.92
C HIS A 66 20.53 0.65 14.27
N PRO A 67 20.81 -0.17 15.31
CA PRO A 67 21.25 0.34 16.60
C PRO A 67 22.47 1.27 16.48
N GLY A 68 22.48 2.35 17.24
CA GLY A 68 23.62 3.27 17.32
C GLY A 68 23.75 4.31 16.19
N LYS A 69 22.88 4.26 15.16
CA LYS A 69 22.81 5.32 14.13
C LYS A 69 21.47 6.04 14.20
N PRO A 70 21.43 7.35 14.55
CA PRO A 70 20.16 8.09 14.59
C PRO A 70 19.54 8.22 13.19
N ASN A 71 18.21 8.25 13.12
CA ASN A 71 17.46 8.39 11.87
C ASN A 71 16.79 9.78 11.78
N ASN A 72 17.62 10.83 11.78
CA ASN A 72 17.15 12.23 11.79
C ASN A 72 16.40 12.60 10.51
N GLU A 73 16.76 11.96 9.39
CA GLU A 73 16.12 12.14 8.08
C GLU A 73 14.83 11.31 7.92
N ARG A 74 14.44 10.53 8.94
CA ARG A 74 13.25 9.65 8.94
C ARG A 74 13.24 8.65 7.78
N LEU A 75 14.42 8.19 7.34
CA LEU A 75 14.55 7.29 6.21
C LEU A 75 13.94 5.92 6.53
N PHE A 76 13.17 5.38 5.59
CA PHE A 76 12.53 4.08 5.65
C PHE A 76 13.13 3.12 4.62
N LEU A 77 14.38 2.73 4.84
CA LEU A 77 15.17 1.89 3.95
C LEU A 77 15.05 0.40 4.30
N VAL A 78 13.81 -0.11 4.41
CA VAL A 78 13.55 -1.53 4.67
C VAL A 78 13.47 -2.34 3.37
N GLU A 79 12.93 -1.73 2.32
CA GLU A 79 12.74 -2.32 1.00
C GLU A 79 12.76 -1.21 -0.07
N PRO A 80 13.05 -1.53 -1.36
CA PRO A 80 12.83 -0.58 -2.44
C PRO A 80 11.37 -0.12 -2.46
N PRO A 81 11.06 1.19 -2.46
CA PRO A 81 9.71 1.71 -2.25
C PRO A 81 8.85 1.66 -3.52
N VAL A 82 8.90 0.54 -4.26
CA VAL A 82 8.14 0.31 -5.50
C VAL A 82 6.64 0.32 -5.19
N TYR A 83 6.23 -0.46 -4.19
CA TYR A 83 4.82 -0.51 -3.78
C TYR A 83 4.34 0.84 -3.25
N ASN A 84 5.13 1.50 -2.41
CA ASN A 84 4.83 2.81 -1.85
C ASN A 84 4.69 3.87 -2.94
N SER A 85 5.51 3.80 -4.00
CA SER A 85 5.43 4.70 -5.16
C SER A 85 4.13 4.49 -5.95
N ILE A 86 3.71 3.23 -6.18
CA ILE A 86 2.42 2.96 -6.82
C ILE A 86 1.27 3.53 -5.98
N VAL A 87 1.29 3.29 -4.66
CA VAL A 87 0.30 3.84 -3.75
C VAL A 87 0.32 5.37 -3.74
N ALA A 88 1.50 5.99 -3.78
CA ALA A 88 1.65 7.43 -3.85
C ALA A 88 1.01 8.01 -5.13
N GLY A 89 1.22 7.38 -6.29
CA GLY A 89 0.55 7.79 -7.52
C GLY A 89 -0.98 7.70 -7.44
N VAL A 90 -1.51 6.64 -6.79
CA VAL A 90 -2.96 6.53 -6.56
C VAL A 90 -3.45 7.59 -5.56
N TYR A 91 -2.70 7.87 -4.51
CA TYR A 91 -3.04 8.92 -3.55
C TYR A 91 -3.03 10.32 -4.17
N ASP A 92 -2.12 10.58 -5.12
CA ASP A 92 -2.02 11.85 -5.85
C ASP A 92 -3.23 12.09 -6.77
N LEU A 93 -3.72 11.02 -7.41
CA LEU A 93 -4.92 11.07 -8.26
C LEU A 93 -6.24 11.19 -7.47
N PHE A 94 -6.26 10.71 -6.23
CA PHE A 94 -7.47 10.66 -5.40
C PHE A 94 -7.26 11.42 -4.09
N SER A 95 -6.89 10.70 -3.03
CA SER A 95 -6.49 11.27 -1.75
C SER A 95 -5.74 10.21 -0.94
N ALA A 96 -4.98 10.64 0.06
CA ALA A 96 -4.24 9.75 0.96
C ALA A 96 -5.15 9.05 1.98
N GLN A 97 -6.11 8.24 1.50
CA GLN A 97 -6.98 7.40 2.32
C GLN A 97 -6.56 5.93 2.23
N VAL A 98 -6.55 5.25 3.37
CA VAL A 98 -6.14 3.83 3.52
C VAL A 98 -6.83 2.90 2.52
N LYS A 99 -8.11 3.15 2.21
CA LYS A 99 -8.89 2.36 1.26
C LYS A 99 -8.23 2.28 -0.12
N TYR A 100 -7.58 3.36 -0.58
CA TYR A 100 -6.95 3.37 -1.90
C TYR A 100 -5.67 2.53 -1.92
N ALA A 101 -4.85 2.56 -0.88
CA ALA A 101 -3.71 1.66 -0.76
C ALA A 101 -4.15 0.18 -0.71
N ARG A 102 -5.26 -0.11 -0.02
CA ARG A 102 -5.83 -1.47 0.00
C ARG A 102 -6.36 -1.88 -1.37
N LEU A 103 -6.99 -0.98 -2.12
CA LEU A 103 -7.43 -1.28 -3.49
C LEU A 103 -6.27 -1.63 -4.42
N VAL A 104 -5.09 -1.01 -4.25
CA VAL A 104 -3.87 -1.42 -4.97
C VAL A 104 -3.51 -2.87 -4.64
N SER A 105 -3.45 -3.24 -3.36
CA SER A 105 -3.19 -4.63 -2.95
C SER A 105 -4.22 -5.61 -3.55
N ILE A 106 -5.50 -5.23 -3.52
CA ILE A 106 -6.58 -6.06 -4.05
C ILE A 106 -6.37 -6.28 -5.55
N PHE A 107 -6.16 -5.21 -6.32
CA PHE A 107 -5.96 -5.26 -7.77
C PHE A 107 -4.83 -6.20 -8.18
N PHE A 108 -3.65 -6.11 -7.55
CA PHE A 108 -2.51 -6.98 -7.87
C PHE A 108 -2.67 -8.45 -7.41
N SER A 109 -3.68 -8.74 -6.58
CA SER A 109 -3.93 -10.08 -6.06
C SER A 109 -5.02 -10.86 -6.82
N LEU A 110 -5.68 -10.22 -7.79
CA LEU A 110 -6.71 -10.81 -8.66
C LEU A 110 -6.10 -11.33 -9.95
#